data_AF-A0A9W9Q9G0-F1
#
_entry.id   AF-A0A9W9Q9G0-F1
#
_cell.length_a   1.000
_cell.length_b   1.000
_cell.length_c   1.000
_cell.angle_alpha   90.00
_cell.angle_beta   90.00
_cell.angle_gamma   90.00
#
_symmetry.space_group_name_H-M   'P 1'
#
loop_
_entity.id
_entity.type
_entity.pdbx_description
1 polymer ?
#
loop_
_entity_poly.entity_id
_entity_poly.type
_entity_poly.pdbx_seq_one_letter_code
_entity_poly.pdbx_strand_id
1 'polypeptide(L)'
;MAGLQAQFAGLPTGASEAHLADLRDLEEDFAGDMEDDMEGDLADDLADDIANDDSNMDEDTDENGEQTEYERTVALADKLVGLHKSLKDHYAPRFPELTGLVKDPMQYAKTVGILLGHPLHDIKSLTDSSDNMTGVTLRSVLRGADLMVVTVTGSTTHGRDLSETELNNVTRITQKILEIDAERIKITQQIKSRMFETAPNLTALVGVDTAAQLLNATGGLEELIRKPAGNLSAIGANHAGETGFATNHGVRAKGYIYDSPIFENVPEDVMKQGLRIVCAKIALSARVDFAKERPDGSFGEGLHDECTNKLQKLHQAPEKKNKKALPAPDEKPSAKRGGERARKAKEATAMTDMRKAQNRVAFNQQESEVGYGVGPGTVGLGMLGQENQGNIRTTQVNKSTAAKLSKNNKGWNATASGNRNASLDDFTPGASGIASVLQARGLRDSGFGTQPDAAGTASSVTFAPAQGLSLVDPKAQAELKRKREAEENRYFNDGVFTQAPSEGSSGAGGFKVPALPNKRANTGEGAKQPPQ
;
A
#
# COMPACT_ATOMS: atom_id res chain seq x y z
N MET A 1 -41.28 -37.95 38.93
CA MET A 1 -40.04 -38.60 39.40
C MET A 1 -39.31 -37.57 40.26
N ALA A 2 -39.64 -37.42 41.54
CA ALA A 2 -39.30 -38.28 42.68
C ALA A 2 -37.82 -38.17 43.07
N GLY A 3 -37.57 -37.72 44.31
CA GLY A 3 -36.27 -37.63 45.00
C GLY A 3 -36.15 -36.29 45.74
N LEU A 4 -36.70 -36.09 46.95
CA LEU A 4 -36.06 -36.37 48.27
C LEU A 4 -34.62 -35.80 48.31
N GLN A 5 -34.18 -34.98 49.28
CA GLN A 5 -34.41 -35.05 50.73
C GLN A 5 -33.67 -33.87 51.42
N ALA A 6 -34.29 -33.29 52.46
CA ALA A 6 -33.69 -32.82 53.72
C ALA A 6 -32.62 -31.70 53.74
N GLN A 7 -32.50 -30.81 54.74
CA GLN A 7 -33.23 -30.45 55.97
C GLN A 7 -32.50 -29.19 56.55
N PHE A 8 -33.26 -28.23 57.12
CA PHE A 8 -32.93 -27.35 58.29
C PHE A 8 -31.66 -26.45 58.27
N ALA A 9 -31.63 -25.20 58.76
CA ALA A 9 -32.47 -24.44 59.69
C ALA A 9 -32.09 -22.92 59.64
N GLY A 10 -32.99 -22.03 60.09
CA GLY A 10 -32.62 -20.73 60.68
C GLY A 10 -33.27 -19.46 60.10
N LEU A 11 -34.22 -18.87 60.86
CA LEU A 11 -34.94 -17.59 60.68
C LEU A 11 -34.02 -16.32 60.69
N PRO A 12 -34.52 -15.05 60.59
CA PRO A 12 -35.80 -14.50 60.09
C PRO A 12 -35.64 -13.40 59.01
N THR A 13 -36.76 -13.03 58.41
CA THR A 13 -36.99 -11.81 57.61
C THR A 13 -36.93 -10.53 58.45
N GLY A 14 -36.27 -9.48 57.94
CA GLY A 14 -36.55 -8.08 58.31
C GLY A 14 -35.34 -7.16 58.38
N ALA A 15 -35.40 -6.04 57.63
CA ALA A 15 -34.47 -4.91 57.52
C ALA A 15 -33.27 -5.18 56.59
N SER A 16 -32.96 -4.39 55.56
CA SER A 16 -33.31 -3.00 55.26
C SER A 16 -32.97 -2.72 53.80
N GLU A 17 -33.96 -2.24 53.03
CA GLU A 17 -33.82 -1.76 51.65
C GLU A 17 -33.18 -0.36 51.59
N ALA A 18 -32.85 0.22 52.75
CA ALA A 18 -32.30 1.56 52.92
C ALA A 18 -30.76 1.64 52.83
N HIS A 19 -30.02 0.54 53.10
CA HIS A 19 -28.54 0.57 53.08
C HIS A 19 -27.92 0.35 51.69
N LEU A 20 -28.73 0.02 50.68
CA LEU A 20 -28.28 -0.17 49.29
C LEU A 20 -28.45 1.08 48.42
N ALA A 21 -29.20 2.08 48.88
CA ALA A 21 -29.31 3.40 48.22
C ALA A 21 -28.16 4.32 48.66
N ASP A 22 -27.87 4.38 49.97
CA ASP A 22 -26.81 5.24 50.53
C ASP A 22 -25.38 4.87 50.05
N LEU A 23 -25.15 3.64 49.57
CA LEU A 23 -23.85 3.22 49.02
C LEU A 23 -23.72 3.48 47.52
N ARG A 24 -24.81 3.80 46.82
CA ARG A 24 -24.81 4.16 45.40
C ARG A 24 -24.66 5.66 45.21
N ASP A 25 -25.25 6.44 46.11
CA ASP A 25 -25.18 7.91 46.09
C ASP A 25 -23.80 8.43 46.57
N LEU A 26 -23.03 7.64 47.33
CA LEU A 26 -21.66 8.00 47.74
C LEU A 26 -20.57 7.63 46.71
N GLU A 27 -20.88 6.81 45.71
CA GLU A 27 -19.96 6.52 44.59
C GLU A 27 -20.16 7.51 43.42
N GLU A 28 -21.31 8.16 43.30
CA GLU A 28 -21.58 9.17 42.26
C GLU A 28 -21.08 10.58 42.63
N ASP A 29 -21.01 10.93 43.93
CA ASP A 29 -20.58 12.27 44.38
C ASP A 29 -19.05 12.46 44.47
N PHE A 30 -18.25 11.39 44.43
CA PHE A 30 -16.78 11.49 44.55
C PHE A 30 -16.03 11.38 43.21
N ALA A 31 -16.74 11.02 42.13
CA ALA A 31 -16.15 10.80 40.80
C ALA A 31 -16.43 11.93 39.80
N GLY A 32 -17.21 12.95 40.18
CA GLY A 32 -17.72 13.95 39.24
C GLY A 32 -17.08 15.34 39.27
N ASP A 33 -16.13 15.62 40.17
CA ASP A 33 -15.72 17.03 40.45
C ASP A 33 -14.20 17.24 40.55
N MET A 34 -13.40 16.32 40.00
CA MET A 34 -11.92 16.47 39.99
C MET A 34 -11.20 16.03 38.71
N GLU A 35 -11.88 15.38 37.76
CA GLU A 35 -11.25 14.94 36.49
C GLU A 35 -11.53 15.88 35.30
N ASP A 36 -12.62 16.66 35.31
CA ASP A 36 -12.96 17.54 34.18
C ASP A 36 -12.23 18.90 34.20
N ASP A 37 -11.83 19.40 35.39
CA ASP A 37 -11.18 20.72 35.51
C ASP A 37 -9.67 20.70 35.26
N MET A 38 -9.00 19.53 35.31
CA MET A 38 -7.55 19.45 35.09
C MET A 38 -7.15 19.03 33.68
N GLU A 39 -8.02 18.32 32.94
CA GLU A 39 -7.74 17.90 31.56
C GLU A 39 -8.21 18.94 30.52
N GLY A 40 -9.24 19.74 30.84
CA GLY A 40 -9.70 20.86 30.02
C GLY A 40 -8.72 22.03 29.98
N ASP A 41 -8.18 22.43 31.13
CA ASP A 41 -7.25 23.55 31.25
C ASP A 41 -5.91 23.27 30.53
N LEU A 42 -5.40 22.04 30.56
CA LEU A 42 -4.14 21.69 29.87
C LEU A 42 -4.24 21.68 28.34
N ALA A 43 -5.43 21.41 27.79
CA ALA A 43 -5.67 21.40 26.34
C ALA A 43 -6.01 22.80 25.81
N ASP A 44 -6.78 23.60 26.58
CA ASP A 44 -7.00 25.01 26.28
C ASP A 44 -5.70 25.82 26.46
N ASP A 45 -4.87 25.52 27.46
CA ASP A 45 -3.54 26.14 27.62
C ASP A 45 -2.60 25.81 26.47
N LEU A 46 -2.64 24.61 25.88
CA LEU A 46 -1.80 24.28 24.71
C LEU A 46 -2.31 24.95 23.42
N ALA A 47 -3.64 25.08 23.28
CA ALA A 47 -4.26 25.78 22.15
C ALA A 47 -4.10 27.30 22.26
N ASP A 48 -4.10 27.85 23.48
CA ASP A 48 -3.80 29.24 23.78
C ASP A 48 -2.29 29.51 23.81
N ASP A 49 -1.41 28.57 24.16
CA ASP A 49 0.05 28.73 24.00
C ASP A 49 0.43 28.78 22.52
N ILE A 50 -0.19 27.96 21.66
CA ILE A 50 -0.05 28.07 20.20
C ILE A 50 -0.74 29.34 19.66
N ALA A 51 -1.75 29.88 20.37
CA ALA A 51 -2.40 31.16 20.01
C ALA A 51 -1.63 32.40 20.46
N ASN A 52 -0.92 32.32 21.59
CA ASN A 52 -0.21 33.41 22.24
C ASN A 52 1.25 33.51 21.77
N ASP A 53 1.78 32.45 21.14
CA ASP A 53 3.06 32.50 20.41
C ASP A 53 3.03 33.45 19.19
N ASP A 54 1.84 33.88 18.75
CA ASP A 54 1.70 34.96 17.75
C ASP A 54 2.06 36.36 18.30
N SER A 55 2.24 36.51 19.62
CA SER A 55 2.59 37.80 20.24
C SER A 55 4.07 37.95 20.61
N ASN A 56 4.88 36.89 20.49
CA ASN A 56 6.31 36.90 20.81
C ASN A 56 7.22 36.34 19.69
N MET A 57 6.70 36.22 18.47
CA MET A 57 7.51 35.89 17.28
C MET A 57 8.18 37.11 16.62
N ASP A 58 8.15 38.26 17.31
CA ASP A 58 8.99 39.41 17.05
C ASP A 58 10.06 39.46 18.16
N GLU A 59 11.33 39.15 17.85
CA GLU A 59 12.57 39.52 18.60
C GLU A 59 13.68 38.45 18.68
N ASP A 60 13.83 37.54 17.71
CA ASP A 60 15.15 36.91 17.45
C ASP A 60 15.72 37.44 16.12
N THR A 61 16.24 38.67 16.19
CA THR A 61 16.82 39.42 15.07
C THR A 61 18.33 39.22 14.98
N ASP A 62 18.79 38.51 13.94
CA ASP A 62 20.12 38.71 13.38
C ASP A 62 20.12 39.94 12.45
N GLU A 63 21.28 40.56 12.23
CA GLU A 63 21.51 41.96 11.79
C GLU A 63 20.91 42.43 10.44
N ASN A 64 20.00 41.69 9.80
CA ASN A 64 19.11 42.17 8.72
C ASN A 64 17.64 41.71 8.82
N GLY A 65 17.22 41.10 9.93
CA GLY A 65 15.86 41.10 10.50
C GLY A 65 14.65 40.55 9.71
N GLU A 66 14.79 40.12 8.46
CA GLU A 66 13.69 39.53 7.70
C GLU A 66 13.89 38.01 7.59
N GLN A 67 13.03 37.21 8.27
CA GLN A 67 12.83 35.81 7.89
C GLN A 67 12.56 35.77 6.38
N THR A 68 13.24 34.89 5.65
CA THR A 68 13.01 34.82 4.21
C THR A 68 11.55 34.44 3.96
N GLU A 69 10.91 35.03 2.94
CA GLU A 69 9.50 34.78 2.61
C GLU A 69 9.19 33.26 2.53
N TYR A 70 10.18 32.46 2.12
CA TYR A 70 10.11 31.01 2.03
C TYR A 70 10.09 30.30 3.40
N GLU A 71 10.90 30.72 4.38
CA GLU A 71 10.89 30.15 5.73
C GLU A 71 9.53 30.36 6.40
N ARG A 72 8.95 31.55 6.22
CA ARG A 72 7.58 31.85 6.67
C ARG A 72 6.56 30.89 6.05
N THR A 73 6.67 30.57 4.76
CA THR A 73 5.74 29.59 4.14
C THR A 73 5.86 28.19 4.74
N VAL A 74 7.06 27.75 5.12
CA VAL A 74 7.27 26.44 5.75
C VAL A 74 6.72 26.44 7.17
N ALA A 75 7.00 27.49 7.94
CA ALA A 75 6.45 27.65 9.29
C ALA A 75 4.91 27.67 9.30
N LEU A 76 4.29 28.38 8.36
CA LEU A 76 2.83 28.37 8.19
C LEU A 76 2.30 26.98 7.80
N ALA A 77 3.03 26.20 7.00
CA ALA A 77 2.64 24.85 6.65
C ALA A 77 2.68 23.90 7.86
N ASP A 78 3.69 24.02 8.72
CA ASP A 78 3.79 23.24 9.96
C ASP A 78 2.69 23.64 10.96
N LYS A 79 2.44 24.96 11.14
CA LYS A 79 1.31 25.47 11.93
C LYS A 79 -0.03 24.92 11.41
N LEU A 80 -0.23 24.90 10.09
CA LEU A 80 -1.43 24.35 9.45
C LEU A 80 -1.63 22.86 9.77
N VAL A 81 -0.56 22.05 9.76
CA VAL A 81 -0.65 20.62 10.11
C VAL A 81 -1.06 20.44 11.58
N GLY A 82 -0.49 21.23 12.49
CA GLY A 82 -0.86 21.23 13.90
C GLY A 82 -2.33 21.59 14.13
N LEU A 83 -2.78 22.71 13.56
CA LEU A 83 -4.18 23.15 13.65
C LEU A 83 -5.15 22.17 12.98
N HIS A 84 -4.75 21.55 11.87
CA HIS A 84 -5.58 20.53 11.22
C HIS A 84 -5.77 19.29 12.10
N LYS A 85 -4.73 18.87 12.83
CA LYS A 85 -4.84 17.77 13.81
C LYS A 85 -5.79 18.16 14.94
N SER A 86 -5.58 19.32 15.57
CA SER A 86 -6.46 19.83 16.63
C SER A 86 -7.92 19.93 16.14
N LEU A 87 -8.16 20.45 14.93
CA LEU A 87 -9.49 20.53 14.35
C LEU A 87 -10.14 19.14 14.14
N LYS A 88 -9.37 18.12 13.78
CA LYS A 88 -9.87 16.75 13.68
C LYS A 88 -10.30 16.23 15.04
N ASP A 89 -9.48 16.44 16.07
CA ASP A 89 -9.71 15.94 17.41
C ASP A 89 -10.97 16.58 18.03
N HIS A 90 -11.13 17.91 17.93
CA HIS A 90 -12.31 18.61 18.44
C HIS A 90 -13.60 18.37 17.63
N TYR A 91 -13.50 18.03 16.34
CA TYR A 91 -14.68 17.76 15.51
C TYR A 91 -15.08 16.28 15.45
N ALA A 92 -14.20 15.37 15.89
CA ALA A 92 -14.45 13.93 15.93
C ALA A 92 -15.71 13.52 16.70
N PRO A 93 -16.10 14.13 17.84
CA PRO A 93 -17.32 13.77 18.56
C PRO A 93 -18.60 13.95 17.73
N ARG A 94 -18.59 14.91 16.78
CA ARG A 94 -19.74 15.23 15.94
C ARG A 94 -19.75 14.46 14.63
N PHE A 95 -18.62 14.40 13.94
CA PHE A 95 -18.55 13.70 12.66
C PHE A 95 -17.20 12.98 12.48
N PRO A 96 -17.02 11.81 13.11
CA PRO A 96 -15.73 11.12 13.13
C PRO A 96 -15.28 10.64 11.74
N GLU A 97 -16.24 10.28 10.89
CA GLU A 97 -15.98 9.75 9.54
C GLU A 97 -15.41 10.82 8.60
N LEU A 98 -15.64 12.11 8.85
CA LEU A 98 -15.16 13.20 7.99
C LEU A 98 -13.62 13.20 7.87
N THR A 99 -12.94 12.81 8.94
CA THR A 99 -11.47 12.73 9.01
C THR A 99 -10.88 11.77 7.98
N GLY A 100 -11.58 10.66 7.69
CA GLY A 100 -11.18 9.67 6.70
C GLY A 100 -11.61 10.02 5.28
N LEU A 101 -12.68 10.79 5.14
CA LEU A 101 -13.25 11.20 3.85
C LEU A 101 -12.47 12.35 3.22
N VAL A 102 -12.19 13.40 3.98
CA VAL A 102 -11.51 14.62 3.50
C VAL A 102 -10.14 14.72 4.12
N LYS A 103 -9.12 14.39 3.32
CA LYS A 103 -7.71 14.34 3.77
C LYS A 103 -6.98 15.66 3.67
N ASP A 104 -7.37 16.53 2.73
CA ASP A 104 -6.72 17.82 2.52
C ASP A 104 -7.09 18.79 3.66
N PRO A 105 -6.11 19.37 4.38
CA PRO A 105 -6.37 20.26 5.51
C PRO A 105 -7.28 21.44 5.18
N MET A 106 -7.09 22.07 4.02
CA MET A 106 -7.82 23.27 3.62
C MET A 106 -9.27 22.95 3.26
N GLN A 107 -9.47 21.85 2.53
CA GLN A 107 -10.82 21.36 2.23
C GLN A 107 -11.54 20.93 3.51
N TYR A 108 -10.86 20.23 4.41
CA TYR A 108 -11.44 19.80 5.68
C TYR A 108 -11.92 21.00 6.50
N ALA A 109 -11.07 22.00 6.73
CA ALA A 109 -11.46 23.21 7.48
C ALA A 109 -12.62 23.97 6.84
N LYS A 110 -12.62 24.11 5.50
CA LYS A 110 -13.73 24.74 4.77
C LYS A 110 -15.03 23.94 4.89
N THR A 111 -14.96 22.60 4.83
CA THR A 111 -16.14 21.75 5.03
C THR A 111 -16.69 21.82 6.45
N VAL A 112 -15.82 21.78 7.46
CA VAL A 112 -16.22 21.91 8.87
C VAL A 112 -16.85 23.27 9.10
N GLY A 113 -16.25 24.36 8.62
CA GLY A 113 -16.79 25.71 8.77
C GLY A 113 -18.15 25.94 8.07
N ILE A 114 -18.48 25.14 7.05
CA ILE A 114 -19.81 25.18 6.40
C ILE A 114 -20.82 24.28 7.13
N LEU A 115 -20.40 23.12 7.64
CA LEU A 115 -21.27 22.19 8.37
C LEU A 115 -21.53 22.63 9.82
N LEU A 116 -20.71 23.53 10.34
CA LEU A 116 -20.86 24.07 11.68
C LEU A 116 -22.20 24.80 11.84
N GLY A 117 -22.85 24.67 12.99
CA GLY A 117 -24.15 25.31 13.25
C GLY A 117 -25.38 24.71 12.54
N HIS A 118 -25.20 23.77 11.60
CA HIS A 118 -26.32 23.16 10.85
C HIS A 118 -26.55 21.68 11.16
N PRO A 119 -27.79 21.17 11.09
CA PRO A 119 -28.08 19.76 11.30
C PRO A 119 -27.47 18.89 10.17
N LEU A 120 -26.79 17.80 10.54
CA LEU A 120 -26.08 16.90 9.60
C LEU A 120 -27.01 16.10 8.67
N HIS A 121 -28.29 16.01 8.99
CA HIS A 121 -29.26 15.28 8.16
C HIS A 121 -29.66 16.01 6.87
N ASP A 122 -29.43 17.33 6.78
CA ASP A 122 -29.82 18.14 5.63
C ASP A 122 -28.63 18.83 4.93
N ILE A 123 -27.51 18.13 4.79
CA ILE A 123 -26.32 18.63 4.05
C ILE A 123 -26.66 18.97 2.58
N LYS A 124 -27.75 18.41 2.05
CA LYS A 124 -28.21 18.67 0.68
C LYS A 124 -28.67 20.13 0.50
N SER A 125 -29.39 20.72 1.45
CA SER A 125 -29.80 22.13 1.36
C SER A 125 -28.62 23.09 1.51
N LEU A 126 -27.59 22.68 2.26
CA LEU A 126 -26.32 23.39 2.44
C LEU A 126 -25.39 23.32 1.24
N THR A 127 -25.68 22.44 0.28
CA THR A 127 -24.81 22.25 -0.88
C THR A 127 -24.74 23.49 -1.77
N ASP A 128 -25.87 24.18 -1.94
CA ASP A 128 -25.99 25.35 -2.80
C ASP A 128 -26.07 26.67 -2.01
N SER A 129 -26.24 26.61 -0.69
CA SER A 129 -26.32 27.78 0.19
C SER A 129 -24.93 28.37 0.47
N SER A 130 -24.80 29.69 0.37
CA SER A 130 -23.55 30.43 0.64
C SER A 130 -23.56 31.17 1.99
N ASP A 131 -24.61 31.00 2.79
CA ASP A 131 -24.80 31.66 4.08
C ASP A 131 -24.02 30.93 5.19
N ASN A 132 -22.70 30.94 5.07
CA ASN A 132 -21.79 30.21 5.95
C ASN A 132 -20.58 31.09 6.31
N MET A 133 -19.86 30.72 7.37
CA MET A 133 -18.65 31.41 7.85
C MET A 133 -17.58 31.63 6.77
N THR A 134 -17.51 30.74 5.77
CA THR A 134 -16.52 30.81 4.68
C THR A 134 -17.01 31.58 3.45
N GLY A 135 -18.31 31.91 3.36
CA GLY A 135 -18.92 32.54 2.18
C GLY A 135 -18.88 31.70 0.90
N VAL A 136 -18.59 30.40 1.00
CA VAL A 136 -18.33 29.48 -0.11
C VAL A 136 -19.29 28.28 -0.03
N THR A 137 -19.70 27.75 -1.19
CA THR A 137 -20.61 26.59 -1.26
C THR A 137 -19.83 25.27 -1.14
N LEU A 138 -20.44 24.23 -0.54
CA LEU A 138 -19.81 22.90 -0.41
C LEU A 138 -19.40 22.30 -1.76
N ARG A 139 -20.18 22.57 -2.82
CA ARG A 139 -19.92 22.08 -4.17
C ARG A 139 -18.62 22.63 -4.79
N SER A 140 -18.20 23.82 -4.37
CA SER A 140 -16.94 24.40 -4.83
C SER A 140 -15.73 23.88 -4.05
N VAL A 141 -15.94 23.40 -2.82
CA VAL A 141 -14.88 22.87 -1.94
C VAL A 141 -14.63 21.38 -2.24
N LEU A 142 -15.71 20.61 -2.38
CA LEU A 142 -15.65 19.16 -2.57
C LEU A 142 -16.04 18.75 -3.99
N ARG A 143 -15.36 17.73 -4.52
CA ARG A 143 -15.75 17.08 -5.77
C ARG A 143 -17.10 16.37 -5.59
N GLY A 144 -17.85 16.20 -6.69
CA GLY A 144 -19.18 15.59 -6.63
C GLY A 144 -19.22 14.19 -5.99
N ALA A 145 -18.18 13.37 -6.19
CA ALA A 145 -18.06 12.06 -5.55
C ALA A 145 -17.87 12.18 -4.03
N ASP A 146 -16.95 13.03 -3.59
CA ASP A 146 -16.68 13.26 -2.16
C ASP A 146 -17.90 13.87 -1.46
N LEU A 147 -18.59 14.81 -2.13
CA LEU A 147 -19.83 15.41 -1.64
C LEU A 147 -20.94 14.37 -1.44
N MET A 148 -21.14 13.46 -2.40
CA MET A 148 -22.11 12.38 -2.25
C MET A 148 -21.78 11.51 -1.04
N VAL A 149 -20.52 11.10 -0.89
CA VAL A 149 -20.10 10.26 0.24
C VAL A 149 -20.33 10.99 1.55
N VAL A 150 -19.89 12.25 1.67
CA VAL A 150 -20.10 13.09 2.87
C VAL A 150 -21.59 13.28 3.20
N THR A 151 -22.46 13.45 2.21
CA THR A 151 -23.92 13.59 2.46
C THR A 151 -24.56 12.29 2.94
N VAL A 152 -24.12 11.14 2.42
CA VAL A 152 -24.64 9.83 2.80
C VAL A 152 -24.14 9.45 4.18
N THR A 153 -22.83 9.59 4.44
CA THR A 153 -22.24 9.33 5.75
C THR A 153 -22.80 10.28 6.79
N GLY A 154 -22.89 11.57 6.47
CA GLY A 154 -23.53 12.62 7.25
C GLY A 154 -24.96 12.29 7.71
N SER A 155 -25.75 11.64 6.86
CA SER A 155 -27.13 11.24 7.19
C SER A 155 -27.19 10.06 8.17
N THR A 156 -26.17 9.21 8.19
CA THR A 156 -26.08 7.99 9.01
C THR A 156 -25.05 8.07 10.13
N THR A 157 -24.53 9.26 10.43
CA THR A 157 -23.50 9.44 11.46
C THR A 157 -24.04 9.12 12.84
N HIS A 158 -23.20 8.49 13.65
CA HIS A 158 -23.48 8.18 15.06
C HIS A 158 -22.93 9.25 16.02
N GLY A 159 -22.62 10.45 15.53
CA GLY A 159 -22.04 11.52 16.34
C GLY A 159 -23.06 12.19 17.25
N ARG A 160 -22.56 12.97 18.20
CA ARG A 160 -23.35 13.84 19.07
C ARG A 160 -23.24 15.30 18.64
N ASP A 161 -24.22 16.12 19.01
CA ASP A 161 -24.07 17.56 18.90
C ASP A 161 -23.02 18.07 19.90
N LEU A 162 -22.28 19.09 19.48
CA LEU A 162 -21.23 19.73 20.29
C LEU A 162 -21.88 20.72 21.28
N SER A 163 -21.25 20.89 22.45
CA SER A 163 -21.61 21.97 23.36
C SER A 163 -21.29 23.34 22.75
N GLU A 164 -21.86 24.41 23.32
CA GLU A 164 -21.59 25.77 22.84
C GLU A 164 -20.10 26.16 22.99
N THR A 165 -19.44 25.69 24.05
CA THR A 165 -17.99 25.90 24.26
C THR A 165 -17.16 25.14 23.23
N GLU A 166 -17.46 23.85 22.99
CA GLU A 166 -16.82 23.03 21.97
C GLU A 166 -17.01 23.64 20.56
N LEU A 167 -18.21 24.13 20.26
CA LEU A 167 -18.53 24.76 18.98
C LEU A 167 -17.73 26.06 18.77
N ASN A 168 -17.61 26.89 19.80
CA ASN A 168 -16.81 28.11 19.76
C ASN A 168 -15.32 27.79 19.54
N ASN A 169 -14.79 26.76 20.20
CA ASN A 169 -13.40 26.31 20.02
C ASN A 169 -13.14 25.83 18.58
N VAL A 170 -14.02 25.00 18.01
CA VAL A 170 -13.94 24.58 16.61
C VAL A 170 -14.03 25.78 15.65
N THR A 171 -14.90 26.75 15.96
CA THR A 171 -15.03 27.99 15.17
C THR A 171 -13.74 28.81 15.19
N ARG A 172 -13.12 28.98 16.36
CA ARG A 172 -11.86 29.71 16.51
C ARG A 172 -10.73 29.03 15.74
N ILE A 173 -10.60 27.71 15.83
CA ILE A 173 -9.57 26.94 15.10
C ILE A 173 -9.80 27.03 13.59
N THR A 174 -11.04 26.87 13.12
CA THR A 174 -11.36 26.99 11.68
C THR A 174 -11.06 28.38 11.13
N GLN A 175 -11.36 29.46 11.88
CA GLN A 175 -11.01 30.82 11.49
C GLN A 175 -9.50 31.02 11.36
N LYS A 176 -8.71 30.56 12.34
CA LYS A 176 -7.23 30.60 12.26
C LYS A 176 -6.69 29.88 11.03
N ILE A 177 -7.24 28.71 10.68
CA ILE A 177 -6.82 27.99 9.46
C ILE A 177 -7.13 28.79 8.19
N LEU A 178 -8.27 29.48 8.14
CA LEU A 178 -8.64 30.34 6.99
C LEU A 178 -7.75 31.57 6.88
N GLU A 179 -7.35 32.15 8.01
CA GLU A 179 -6.38 33.25 8.07
C GLU A 179 -5.02 32.81 7.51
N ILE A 180 -4.52 31.63 7.91
CA ILE A 180 -3.30 31.04 7.35
C ILE A 180 -3.41 30.82 5.84
N ASP A 181 -4.58 30.42 5.30
CA ASP A 181 -4.79 30.32 3.84
C ASP A 181 -4.56 31.67 3.16
N ALA A 182 -5.17 32.72 3.72
CA ALA A 182 -5.11 34.06 3.18
C ALA A 182 -3.67 34.60 3.21
N GLU A 183 -2.94 34.35 4.30
CA GLU A 183 -1.52 34.69 4.42
C GLU A 183 -0.66 33.93 3.43
N ARG A 184 -0.86 32.62 3.28
CA ARG A 184 -0.12 31.81 2.32
C ARG A 184 -0.35 32.29 0.88
N ILE A 185 -1.57 32.72 0.55
CA ILE A 185 -1.88 33.33 -0.75
C ILE A 185 -1.13 34.66 -0.93
N LYS A 186 -1.12 35.53 0.09
CA LYS A 186 -0.39 36.81 0.05
C LYS A 186 1.11 36.60 -0.17
N ILE A 187 1.74 35.69 0.57
CA ILE A 187 3.17 35.37 0.43
C ILE A 187 3.45 34.78 -0.96
N THR A 188 2.59 33.88 -1.44
CA THR A 188 2.71 33.33 -2.80
C THR A 188 2.68 34.44 -3.86
N GLN A 189 1.83 35.46 -3.70
CA GLN A 189 1.77 36.60 -4.61
C GLN A 189 3.02 37.49 -4.56
N GLN A 190 3.59 37.70 -3.37
CA GLN A 190 4.87 38.41 -3.20
C GLN A 190 6.00 37.67 -3.92
N ILE A 191 6.11 36.36 -3.70
CA ILE A 191 7.11 35.50 -4.34
C ILE A 191 6.96 35.50 -5.87
N LYS A 192 5.72 35.45 -6.38
CA LYS A 192 5.45 35.57 -7.83
C LYS A 192 5.99 36.88 -8.42
N SER A 193 5.83 38.00 -7.71
CA SER A 193 6.28 39.31 -8.20
C SER A 193 7.81 39.40 -8.34
N ARG A 194 8.56 38.68 -7.49
CA ARG A 194 10.04 38.64 -7.47
C ARG A 194 10.62 37.41 -8.18
N MET A 195 9.78 36.58 -8.77
CA MET A 195 10.20 35.29 -9.31
C MET A 195 11.16 35.42 -10.50
N PHE A 196 10.97 36.42 -11.37
CA PHE A 196 11.88 36.66 -12.50
C PHE A 196 13.29 37.05 -12.05
N GLU A 197 13.43 37.70 -10.90
CA GLU A 197 14.73 38.03 -10.31
C GLU A 197 15.35 36.84 -9.57
N THR A 198 14.50 36.01 -8.93
CA THR A 198 14.94 34.90 -8.08
C THR A 198 15.29 33.64 -8.90
N ALA A 199 14.45 33.29 -9.88
CA ALA A 199 14.57 32.06 -10.66
C ALA A 199 14.10 32.26 -12.13
N PRO A 200 14.85 33.01 -12.95
CA PRO A 200 14.49 33.31 -14.34
C PRO A 200 14.46 32.07 -15.25
N ASN A 201 15.32 31.07 -15.05
CA ASN A 201 15.32 29.89 -15.91
C ASN A 201 14.20 28.90 -15.54
N LEU A 202 13.91 28.75 -14.24
CA LEU A 202 12.80 27.92 -13.76
C LEU A 202 11.45 28.46 -14.23
N THR A 203 11.26 29.77 -14.17
CA THR A 203 10.03 30.43 -14.66
C THR A 203 9.84 30.31 -16.15
N ALA A 204 10.89 30.52 -16.94
CA ALA A 204 10.84 30.31 -18.38
C ALA A 204 10.48 28.86 -18.76
N LEU A 205 10.79 27.88 -17.90
CA LEU A 205 10.53 26.47 -18.17
C LEU A 205 9.13 25.98 -17.81
N VAL A 206 8.59 26.32 -16.64
CA VAL A 206 7.30 25.79 -16.17
C VAL A 206 6.21 26.85 -16.14
N GLY A 207 6.59 28.13 -16.09
CA GLY A 207 5.69 29.25 -15.78
C GLY A 207 5.84 29.75 -14.35
N VAL A 208 5.43 30.99 -14.13
CA VAL A 208 5.59 31.71 -12.85
C VAL A 208 4.78 31.06 -11.73
N ASP A 209 3.54 30.66 -12.00
CA ASP A 209 2.64 30.12 -11.00
C ASP A 209 3.15 28.81 -10.39
N THR A 210 3.57 27.90 -11.25
CA THR A 210 4.11 26.60 -10.86
C THR A 210 5.50 26.71 -10.24
N ALA A 211 6.34 27.64 -10.70
CA ALA A 211 7.64 27.91 -10.09
C ALA A 211 7.47 28.42 -8.66
N ALA A 212 6.54 29.35 -8.43
CA ALA A 212 6.21 29.85 -7.10
C ALA A 212 5.70 28.74 -6.17
N GLN A 213 4.76 27.92 -6.65
CA GLN A 213 4.23 26.80 -5.86
C GLN A 213 5.33 25.78 -5.50
N LEU A 214 6.25 25.50 -6.42
CA LEU A 214 7.39 24.61 -6.15
C LEU A 214 8.30 25.19 -5.08
N LEU A 215 8.71 26.46 -5.19
CA LEU A 215 9.59 27.08 -4.20
C LEU A 215 8.93 27.22 -2.83
N ASN A 216 7.64 27.57 -2.78
CA ASN A 216 6.89 27.65 -1.53
C ASN A 216 6.79 26.28 -0.85
N ALA A 217 6.54 25.22 -1.61
CA ALA A 217 6.44 23.88 -1.07
C ALA A 217 7.80 23.28 -0.68
N THR A 218 8.91 23.75 -1.25
CA THR A 218 10.24 23.28 -0.87
C THR A 218 10.90 24.10 0.22
N GLY A 219 10.45 25.33 0.48
CA GLY A 219 11.14 26.27 1.37
C GLY A 219 12.29 27.01 0.70
N GLY A 220 12.14 27.32 -0.59
CA GLY A 220 13.12 28.10 -1.36
C GLY A 220 13.96 27.29 -2.33
N LEU A 221 14.88 27.98 -3.00
CA LEU A 221 15.65 27.44 -4.13
C LEU A 221 16.75 26.47 -3.69
N GLU A 222 17.38 26.71 -2.54
CA GLU A 222 18.42 25.84 -1.97
C GLU A 222 17.86 24.45 -1.61
N GLU A 223 16.70 24.41 -0.96
CA GLU A 223 16.04 23.15 -0.64
C GLU A 223 15.49 22.45 -1.88
N LEU A 224 15.10 23.21 -2.92
CA LEU A 224 14.68 22.64 -4.20
C LEU A 224 15.83 21.89 -4.91
N ILE A 225 17.06 22.45 -4.93
CA ILE A 225 18.20 21.80 -5.62
C ILE A 225 18.70 20.55 -4.90
N ARG A 226 18.48 20.46 -3.58
CA ARG A 226 18.80 19.30 -2.76
C ARG A 226 17.87 18.12 -3.04
N LYS A 227 16.62 18.38 -3.45
CA LYS A 227 15.66 17.34 -3.80
C LYS A 227 16.01 16.71 -5.17
N PRO A 228 16.00 15.37 -5.28
CA PRO A 228 16.24 14.70 -6.55
C PRO A 228 15.04 14.86 -7.49
N ALA A 229 15.29 14.83 -8.81
CA ALA A 229 14.27 15.03 -9.84
C ALA A 229 13.07 14.06 -9.74
N GLY A 230 13.28 12.83 -9.26
CA GLY A 230 12.18 11.85 -9.09
C GLY A 230 11.12 12.28 -8.06
N ASN A 231 11.53 13.03 -7.03
CA ASN A 231 10.65 13.46 -5.95
C ASN A 231 9.85 14.71 -6.33
N LEU A 232 10.35 15.52 -7.27
CA LEU A 232 9.70 16.77 -7.69
C LEU A 232 8.27 16.54 -8.23
N SER A 233 8.04 15.43 -8.94
CA SER A 233 6.72 15.09 -9.49
C SER A 233 5.63 14.88 -8.45
N ALA A 234 6.00 14.53 -7.22
CA ALA A 234 5.07 14.29 -6.12
C ALA A 234 4.81 15.55 -5.27
N ILE A 235 5.54 16.65 -5.50
CA ILE A 235 5.36 17.89 -4.76
C ILE A 235 4.00 18.50 -5.14
N GLY A 236 3.19 18.81 -4.13
CA GLY A 236 1.82 19.29 -4.32
C GLY A 236 0.84 18.21 -4.76
N ALA A 237 1.25 16.94 -4.80
CA ALA A 237 0.31 15.87 -5.07
C ALA A 237 -0.60 15.70 -3.86
N ASN A 238 -1.86 16.09 -4.01
CA ASN A 238 -2.86 15.82 -2.99
C ASN A 238 -2.98 14.29 -2.85
N HIS A 239 -2.71 13.78 -1.65
CA HIS A 239 -3.09 12.42 -1.26
C HIS A 239 -4.61 12.32 -1.08
N ALA A 240 -5.39 12.94 -1.96
CA ALA A 240 -6.81 12.72 -2.07
C ALA A 240 -6.98 11.22 -2.26
N GLY A 241 -7.41 10.55 -1.18
CA GLY A 241 -7.66 9.13 -1.19
C GLY A 241 -8.59 8.88 -2.36
N GLU A 242 -8.28 7.85 -3.14
CA GLU A 242 -9.15 7.38 -4.19
C GLU A 242 -10.44 6.89 -3.52
N THR A 243 -11.36 7.82 -3.27
CA THR A 243 -12.71 7.59 -2.79
C THR A 243 -13.48 7.03 -3.98
N GLY A 244 -13.48 5.69 -4.11
CA GLY A 244 -14.31 5.01 -5.10
C GLY A 244 -13.68 3.78 -5.77
N PHE A 245 -14.34 3.29 -6.81
CA PHE A 245 -14.03 2.05 -7.54
C PHE A 245 -12.95 2.20 -8.63
N ALA A 246 -12.11 3.24 -8.57
CA ALA A 246 -11.16 3.52 -9.63
C ALA A 246 -9.95 2.57 -9.58
N THR A 247 -9.81 1.67 -10.55
CA THR A 247 -8.73 0.66 -10.59
C THR A 247 -7.52 1.06 -11.42
N ASN A 248 -7.59 2.15 -12.19
CA ASN A 248 -6.57 2.54 -13.17
C ASN A 248 -6.22 4.03 -13.07
N HIS A 249 -5.21 4.34 -12.28
CA HIS A 249 -4.61 5.68 -12.27
C HIS A 249 -3.37 5.67 -13.17
N GLY A 250 -3.48 6.30 -14.35
CA GLY A 250 -2.37 6.41 -15.31
C GLY A 250 -1.18 7.18 -14.72
N VAL A 251 -1.46 8.25 -13.96
CA VAL A 251 -0.48 9.08 -13.25
C VAL A 251 -0.81 9.08 -11.76
N ARG A 252 0.09 8.51 -10.94
CA ARG A 252 -0.08 8.41 -9.49
C ARG A 252 0.22 9.71 -8.73
N ALA A 253 1.08 10.55 -9.29
CA ALA A 253 1.53 11.80 -8.67
C ALA A 253 1.07 12.97 -9.55
N LYS A 254 -0.12 13.50 -9.27
CA LYS A 254 -0.66 14.71 -9.88
C LYS A 254 -0.37 15.89 -8.94
N GLY A 255 0.84 16.43 -9.03
CA GLY A 255 1.28 17.61 -8.25
C GLY A 255 1.32 18.89 -9.08
N TYR A 256 1.96 19.95 -8.58
CA TYR A 256 1.98 21.27 -9.24
C TYR A 256 2.54 21.23 -10.67
N ILE A 257 3.51 20.34 -10.93
CA ILE A 257 4.10 20.18 -12.25
C ILE A 257 3.09 19.56 -13.22
N TYR A 258 2.18 18.70 -12.76
CA TYR A 258 1.16 18.10 -13.63
C TYR A 258 0.16 19.14 -14.14
N ASP A 259 -0.17 20.13 -13.31
CA ASP A 259 -1.08 21.22 -13.66
C ASP A 259 -0.39 22.39 -14.40
N SER A 260 0.88 22.21 -14.79
CA SER A 260 1.65 23.25 -15.49
C SER A 260 1.20 23.44 -16.95
N PRO A 261 1.36 24.66 -17.50
CA PRO A 261 0.97 24.97 -18.88
C PRO A 261 1.66 24.08 -19.94
N ILE A 262 2.84 23.51 -19.63
CA ILE A 262 3.55 22.61 -20.57
C ILE A 262 2.78 21.30 -20.83
N PHE A 263 1.89 20.91 -19.91
CA PHE A 263 1.14 19.65 -19.95
C PHE A 263 -0.33 19.80 -20.33
N GLU A 264 -0.86 21.02 -20.42
CA GLU A 264 -2.29 21.27 -20.71
C GLU A 264 -2.79 20.57 -22.01
N ASN A 265 -1.94 20.51 -23.03
CA ASN A 265 -2.26 19.93 -24.35
C ASN A 265 -1.72 18.51 -24.57
N VAL A 266 -1.20 17.86 -23.54
CA VAL A 266 -0.52 16.56 -23.67
C VAL A 266 -1.46 15.42 -23.22
N PRO A 267 -1.55 14.28 -23.94
CA PRO A 267 -2.44 13.19 -23.54
C PRO A 267 -1.90 12.40 -22.34
N GLU A 268 -2.81 11.81 -21.55
CA GLU A 268 -2.47 11.09 -20.30
C GLU A 268 -1.50 9.90 -20.49
N ASP A 269 -1.51 9.26 -21.66
CA ASP A 269 -0.64 8.11 -21.96
C ASP A 269 0.85 8.47 -21.90
N VAL A 270 1.22 9.68 -22.35
CA VAL A 270 2.61 10.15 -22.36
C VAL A 270 2.96 10.99 -21.14
N MET A 271 1.97 11.38 -20.32
CA MET A 271 2.14 12.23 -19.13
C MET A 271 3.19 11.70 -18.18
N LYS A 272 3.16 10.40 -17.89
CA LYS A 272 4.12 9.79 -16.95
C LYS A 272 5.57 9.95 -17.41
N GLN A 273 5.82 9.79 -18.71
CA GLN A 273 7.15 9.96 -19.26
C GLN A 273 7.51 11.44 -19.36
N GLY A 274 6.55 12.28 -19.76
CA GLY A 274 6.69 13.72 -19.82
C GLY A 274 7.07 14.34 -18.48
N LEU A 275 6.35 14.02 -17.41
CA LEU A 275 6.62 14.47 -16.05
C LEU A 275 8.07 14.19 -15.64
N ARG A 276 8.58 12.98 -15.92
CA ARG A 276 9.97 12.62 -15.61
C ARG A 276 10.99 13.46 -16.37
N ILE A 277 10.72 13.75 -17.64
CA ILE A 277 11.58 14.58 -18.48
C ILE A 277 11.60 16.01 -17.94
N VAL A 278 10.42 16.59 -17.69
CA VAL A 278 10.27 17.97 -17.21
C VAL A 278 10.86 18.13 -15.81
N CYS A 279 10.59 17.21 -14.87
CA CYS A 279 11.19 17.24 -13.53
C CYS A 279 12.73 17.21 -13.57
N ALA A 280 13.31 16.41 -14.48
CA ALA A 280 14.76 16.40 -14.66
C ALA A 280 15.31 17.74 -15.17
N LYS A 281 14.56 18.44 -16.02
CA LYS A 281 14.94 19.77 -16.51
C LYS A 281 14.70 20.87 -15.48
N ILE A 282 13.64 20.79 -14.69
CA ILE A 282 13.38 21.65 -13.52
C ILE A 282 14.54 21.59 -12.53
N ALA A 283 15.02 20.39 -12.21
CA ALA A 283 16.16 20.23 -11.30
C ALA A 283 17.45 20.86 -11.87
N LEU A 284 17.64 20.85 -13.19
CA LEU A 284 18.77 21.51 -13.84
C LEU A 284 18.62 23.03 -13.86
N SER A 285 17.44 23.55 -14.22
CA SER A 285 17.18 24.99 -14.23
C SER A 285 17.32 25.60 -12.83
N ALA A 286 16.77 24.93 -11.81
CA ALA A 286 16.90 25.37 -10.41
C ALA A 286 18.37 25.45 -9.96
N ARG A 287 19.24 24.52 -10.40
CA ARG A 287 20.68 24.56 -10.09
C ARG A 287 21.40 25.72 -10.77
N VAL A 288 21.04 26.02 -12.02
CA VAL A 288 21.60 27.16 -12.76
C VAL A 288 21.15 28.48 -12.13
N ASP A 289 19.88 28.58 -11.73
CA ASP A 289 19.33 29.75 -11.03
C ASP A 289 20.02 29.95 -9.67
N PHE A 290 20.25 28.87 -8.91
CA PHE A 290 20.98 28.94 -7.64
C PHE A 290 22.42 29.42 -7.82
N ALA A 291 23.11 28.93 -8.86
CA ALA A 291 24.46 29.36 -9.19
C ALA A 291 24.54 30.78 -9.79
N LYS A 292 23.39 31.35 -10.20
CA LYS A 292 23.26 32.67 -10.85
C LYS A 292 24.16 32.86 -12.08
N GLU A 293 24.53 31.78 -12.77
CA GLU A 293 25.44 31.83 -13.93
C GLU A 293 24.77 32.44 -15.18
N ARG A 294 23.44 32.33 -15.30
CA ARG A 294 22.67 32.78 -16.47
C ARG A 294 21.36 33.46 -16.04
N PRO A 295 21.38 34.76 -15.74
CA PRO A 295 20.19 35.49 -15.29
C PRO A 295 19.21 35.84 -16.43
N ASP A 296 19.64 35.72 -17.70
CA ASP A 296 18.84 36.15 -18.86
C ASP A 296 17.60 35.28 -19.15
N GLY A 297 17.41 34.15 -18.46
CA GLY A 297 16.29 33.21 -18.70
C GLY A 297 16.41 32.36 -19.99
N SER A 298 17.33 32.71 -20.89
CA SER A 298 17.57 32.01 -22.17
C SER A 298 17.86 30.51 -22.04
N PHE A 299 18.47 30.08 -20.93
CA PHE A 299 18.71 28.67 -20.67
C PHE A 299 17.40 27.92 -20.35
N GLY A 300 16.51 28.54 -19.58
CA GLY A 300 15.17 28.02 -19.31
C GLY A 300 14.32 27.88 -20.57
N GLU A 301 14.34 28.89 -21.44
CA GLU A 301 13.65 28.85 -22.74
C GLU A 301 14.15 27.71 -23.63
N GLY A 302 15.47 27.54 -23.77
CA GLY A 302 16.04 26.43 -24.53
C GLY A 302 15.65 25.06 -23.97
N LEU A 303 15.57 24.94 -22.65
CA LEU A 303 15.11 23.71 -21.99
C LEU A 303 13.60 23.47 -22.15
N HIS A 304 12.79 24.53 -22.16
CA HIS A 304 11.37 24.48 -22.47
C HIS A 304 11.17 23.91 -23.88
N ASP A 305 11.89 24.45 -24.88
CA ASP A 305 11.85 23.97 -26.25
C ASP A 305 12.31 22.52 -26.40
N GLU A 306 13.36 22.11 -25.67
CA GLU A 306 13.75 20.70 -25.63
C GLU A 306 12.64 19.79 -25.08
N CYS A 307 11.94 20.24 -24.03
CA CYS A 307 10.84 19.50 -23.41
C CYS A 307 9.66 19.38 -24.37
N THR A 308 9.20 20.49 -24.95
CA THR A 308 8.07 20.50 -25.89
C THR A 308 8.36 19.63 -27.12
N ASN A 309 9.56 19.72 -27.70
CA ASN A 309 9.98 18.86 -28.81
C ASN A 309 9.97 17.37 -28.45
N LYS A 310 10.43 17.01 -27.24
CA LYS A 310 10.39 15.62 -26.76
C LYS A 310 8.95 15.13 -26.53
N LEU A 311 8.09 15.97 -25.96
CA LEU A 311 6.68 15.65 -25.73
C LEU A 311 5.95 15.44 -27.06
N GLN A 312 6.18 16.30 -28.04
CA GLN A 312 5.65 16.14 -29.40
C GLN A 312 6.14 14.85 -30.06
N LYS A 313 7.43 14.52 -29.92
CA LYS A 313 8.00 13.27 -30.45
C LYS A 313 7.42 12.03 -29.78
N LEU A 314 7.11 12.09 -28.48
CA LEU A 314 6.44 11.00 -27.76
C LEU A 314 4.99 10.85 -28.18
N HIS A 315 4.34 11.96 -28.51
CA HIS A 315 2.98 11.95 -29.03
C HIS A 315 2.92 11.38 -30.46
N GLN A 316 3.98 11.57 -31.26
CA GLN A 316 4.05 11.03 -32.61
C GLN A 316 4.04 9.50 -32.61
N ALA A 317 3.07 8.92 -33.33
CA ALA A 317 3.02 7.47 -33.52
C ALA A 317 4.28 6.97 -34.24
N PRO A 318 4.80 5.76 -33.89
CA PRO A 318 5.95 5.21 -34.57
C PRO A 318 5.65 5.00 -36.05
N GLU A 319 6.64 5.28 -36.90
CA GLU A 319 6.52 5.02 -38.33
C GLU A 319 6.20 3.54 -38.58
N LYS A 320 5.24 3.29 -39.48
CA LYS A 320 4.81 1.93 -39.82
C LYS A 320 5.98 1.20 -40.45
N LYS A 321 6.50 0.17 -39.76
CA LYS A 321 7.52 -0.70 -40.33
C LYS A 321 6.96 -1.43 -41.55
N ASN A 322 7.75 -1.49 -42.63
CA ASN A 322 7.42 -2.30 -43.80
C ASN A 322 7.22 -3.76 -43.38
N LYS A 323 6.25 -4.44 -44.00
CA LYS A 323 6.01 -5.87 -43.77
C LYS A 323 7.30 -6.64 -44.10
N LYS A 324 7.95 -7.21 -43.08
CA LYS A 324 9.15 -8.02 -43.29
C LYS A 324 8.78 -9.24 -44.13
N ALA A 325 9.37 -9.36 -45.32
CA ALA A 325 9.17 -10.53 -46.16
C ALA A 325 9.61 -11.80 -45.39
N LEU A 326 8.86 -12.88 -45.59
CA LEU A 326 9.27 -14.18 -45.10
C LEU A 326 10.64 -14.54 -45.71
N PRO A 327 11.50 -15.26 -44.96
CA PRO A 327 12.72 -15.79 -45.55
C PRO A 327 12.35 -16.68 -46.75
N ALA A 328 13.17 -16.65 -47.80
CA ALA A 328 13.00 -17.52 -48.95
C ALA A 328 12.90 -18.99 -48.48
N PRO A 329 11.98 -19.80 -49.04
CA PRO A 329 11.91 -21.24 -48.77
C PRO A 329 13.13 -21.99 -49.32
N ASP A 330 14.30 -21.78 -48.73
CA ASP A 330 15.53 -22.50 -49.07
C ASP A 330 15.63 -23.76 -48.20
N GLU A 331 15.74 -24.94 -48.83
CA GLU A 331 16.03 -26.20 -48.16
C GLU A 331 17.51 -26.32 -47.78
N LYS A 332 17.98 -25.43 -46.89
CA LYS A 332 19.34 -25.52 -46.36
C LYS A 332 19.46 -26.78 -45.50
N PRO A 333 20.54 -27.58 -45.63
CA PRO A 333 20.74 -28.75 -44.80
C PRO A 333 20.75 -28.35 -43.32
N SER A 334 19.95 -29.04 -42.50
CA SER A 334 19.84 -28.71 -41.08
C SER A 334 21.16 -28.92 -40.34
N ALA A 335 21.51 -27.99 -39.45
CA ALA A 335 22.71 -28.11 -38.64
C ALA A 335 22.57 -29.27 -37.64
N LYS A 336 23.33 -30.35 -37.84
CA LYS A 336 23.39 -31.50 -36.91
C LYS A 336 24.20 -31.12 -35.67
N ARG A 337 23.51 -30.70 -34.60
CA ARG A 337 24.13 -30.42 -33.28
C ARG A 337 23.85 -31.53 -32.28
N GLY A 338 24.90 -32.03 -31.62
CA GLY A 338 24.86 -33.15 -30.66
C GLY A 338 25.14 -32.81 -29.19
N GLY A 339 25.32 -31.53 -28.84
CA GLY A 339 25.62 -31.13 -27.46
C GLY A 339 24.44 -31.27 -26.48
N GLU A 340 24.73 -31.33 -25.18
CA GLU A 340 23.73 -31.50 -24.12
C GLU A 340 22.59 -30.46 -24.17
N ARG A 341 22.93 -29.18 -24.36
CA ARG A 341 21.94 -28.10 -24.51
C ARG A 341 21.03 -28.30 -25.72
N ALA A 342 21.61 -28.76 -26.84
CA ALA A 342 20.85 -29.04 -28.06
C ALA A 342 19.96 -30.28 -27.89
N ARG A 343 20.44 -31.31 -27.17
CA ARG A 343 19.65 -32.49 -26.84
C ARG A 343 18.46 -32.14 -25.95
N LYS A 344 18.68 -31.36 -24.89
CA LYS A 344 17.63 -30.88 -23.97
C LYS A 344 16.59 -29.99 -24.67
N ALA A 345 17.02 -29.13 -25.59
CA ALA A 345 16.11 -28.31 -26.39
C ALA A 345 15.27 -29.17 -27.34
N LYS A 346 15.88 -30.16 -28.00
CA LYS A 346 15.18 -31.13 -28.85
C LYS A 346 14.20 -31.98 -28.03
N GLU A 347 14.58 -32.47 -26.86
CA GLU A 347 13.74 -33.25 -25.95
C GLU A 347 12.48 -32.49 -25.51
N ALA A 348 12.55 -31.17 -25.33
CA ALA A 348 11.41 -30.36 -24.92
C ALA A 348 10.33 -30.26 -26.01
N THR A 349 10.72 -30.31 -27.29
CA THR A 349 9.79 -30.21 -28.45
C THR A 349 9.53 -31.54 -29.14
N ALA A 350 10.36 -32.55 -28.90
CA ALA A 350 10.22 -33.85 -29.54
C ALA A 350 9.01 -34.59 -29.01
N MET A 351 8.40 -35.40 -29.87
CA MET A 351 7.33 -36.32 -29.50
C MET A 351 7.84 -37.27 -28.41
N THR A 352 7.17 -37.27 -27.26
CA THR A 352 7.49 -38.19 -26.15
C THR A 352 7.18 -39.62 -26.54
N ASP A 353 7.83 -40.58 -25.90
CA ASP A 353 7.57 -41.99 -26.20
C ASP A 353 6.14 -42.42 -25.81
N MET A 354 5.56 -41.78 -24.78
CA MET A 354 4.13 -41.89 -24.46
C MET A 354 3.25 -41.40 -25.61
N ARG A 355 3.55 -40.24 -26.21
CA ARG A 355 2.78 -39.71 -27.35
C ARG A 355 3.00 -40.52 -28.63
N LYS A 356 4.18 -41.11 -28.81
CA LYS A 356 4.45 -42.07 -29.90
C LYS A 356 3.65 -43.37 -29.72
N ALA A 357 3.48 -43.85 -28.49
CA ALA A 357 2.64 -45.02 -28.19
C ALA A 357 1.16 -44.70 -28.41
N GLN A 358 0.72 -43.51 -28.01
CA GLN A 358 -0.64 -43.04 -28.29
C GLN A 358 -0.94 -42.94 -29.79
N ASN A 359 0.04 -42.49 -30.60
CA ASN A 359 -0.11 -42.41 -32.05
C ASN A 359 -0.05 -43.77 -32.77
N ARG A 360 0.18 -44.88 -32.06
CA ARG A 360 0.15 -46.23 -32.62
C ARG A 360 -1.20 -46.84 -32.32
N VAL A 361 -1.82 -47.41 -33.34
CA VAL A 361 -3.14 -48.05 -33.24
C VAL A 361 -2.99 -49.54 -33.53
N ALA A 362 -3.58 -50.39 -32.68
CA ALA A 362 -3.67 -51.81 -32.93
C ALA A 362 -4.68 -52.07 -34.05
N PHE A 363 -4.23 -52.74 -35.11
CA PHE A 363 -5.11 -53.13 -36.21
C PHE A 363 -6.16 -54.14 -35.72
N ASN A 364 -7.43 -53.93 -36.10
CA ASN A 364 -8.58 -54.77 -35.73
C ASN A 364 -8.88 -54.88 -34.22
N GLN A 365 -8.41 -53.94 -33.40
CA GLN A 365 -8.79 -53.85 -31.99
C GLN A 365 -9.43 -52.50 -31.70
N GLN A 366 -10.50 -52.48 -30.91
CA GLN A 366 -11.12 -51.23 -30.47
C GLN A 366 -10.14 -50.50 -29.53
N GLU A 367 -9.95 -49.21 -29.77
CA GLU A 367 -9.08 -48.37 -28.95
C GLU A 367 -9.75 -48.06 -27.60
N SER A 368 -8.94 -47.91 -26.56
CA SER A 368 -9.40 -47.28 -25.32
C SER A 368 -9.51 -45.78 -25.56
N GLU A 369 -10.71 -45.24 -25.36
CA GLU A 369 -10.99 -43.82 -25.52
C GLU A 369 -11.18 -43.17 -24.15
N VAL A 370 -10.60 -41.98 -23.97
CA VAL A 370 -10.88 -41.14 -22.79
C VAL A 370 -11.63 -39.90 -23.25
N GLY A 371 -12.85 -39.75 -22.74
CA GLY A 371 -13.62 -38.53 -22.89
C GLY A 371 -13.22 -37.53 -21.82
N TYR A 372 -12.67 -36.39 -22.22
CA TYR A 372 -12.65 -35.23 -21.35
C TYR A 372 -14.02 -34.57 -21.49
N GLY A 373 -14.76 -34.42 -20.40
CA GLY A 373 -16.14 -33.88 -20.35
C GLY A 373 -16.30 -32.41 -20.79
N VAL A 374 -15.42 -31.90 -21.67
CA VAL A 374 -15.47 -30.58 -22.29
C VAL A 374 -15.15 -30.75 -23.79
N GLY A 375 -16.16 -31.10 -24.58
CA GLY A 375 -16.11 -31.19 -26.04
C GLY A 375 -16.68 -32.49 -26.62
N PRO A 376 -17.04 -32.52 -27.92
CA PRO A 376 -17.64 -33.69 -28.56
C PRO A 376 -16.61 -34.76 -29.01
N GLY A 377 -15.31 -34.53 -28.80
CA GLY A 377 -14.25 -35.42 -29.27
C GLY A 377 -13.78 -36.37 -28.17
N THR A 378 -13.94 -37.68 -28.39
CA THR A 378 -13.21 -38.70 -27.64
C THR A 378 -11.75 -38.72 -28.09
N VAL A 379 -10.81 -38.89 -27.16
CA VAL A 379 -9.39 -39.01 -27.48
C VAL A 379 -8.99 -40.48 -27.37
N GLY A 380 -8.61 -41.07 -28.49
CA GLY A 380 -8.03 -42.41 -28.54
C GLY A 380 -6.66 -42.45 -27.83
N LEU A 381 -6.48 -43.45 -26.97
CA LEU A 381 -5.21 -43.73 -26.32
C LEU A 381 -4.30 -44.63 -27.17
N GLY A 382 -4.78 -45.17 -28.29
CA GLY A 382 -4.01 -46.07 -29.16
C GLY A 382 -3.47 -47.27 -28.38
N MET A 383 -2.15 -47.49 -28.45
CA MET A 383 -1.47 -48.55 -27.70
C MET A 383 -1.22 -48.21 -26.21
N LEU A 384 -1.52 -46.98 -25.76
CA LEU A 384 -1.30 -46.56 -24.38
C LEU A 384 -2.40 -47.14 -23.48
N GLY A 385 -2.04 -48.06 -22.58
CA GLY A 385 -3.00 -48.74 -21.68
C GLY A 385 -3.52 -50.09 -22.19
N GLN A 386 -3.06 -50.58 -23.35
CA GLN A 386 -3.25 -51.98 -23.74
C GLN A 386 -2.26 -52.88 -22.98
N GLU A 387 -2.66 -53.41 -21.82
CA GLU A 387 -1.78 -54.13 -20.87
C GLU A 387 -1.50 -55.61 -21.23
N ASN A 388 -2.12 -56.18 -22.26
CA ASN A 388 -2.06 -57.62 -22.54
C ASN A 388 -0.88 -58.08 -23.43
N GLN A 389 0.26 -57.38 -23.41
CA GLN A 389 1.48 -57.83 -24.08
C GLN A 389 2.72 -57.68 -23.20
N GLY A 390 2.84 -58.48 -22.12
CA GLY A 390 4.10 -58.97 -21.52
C GLY A 390 5.24 -57.99 -21.14
N ASN A 391 5.10 -56.69 -21.35
CA ASN A 391 6.12 -55.68 -21.11
C ASN A 391 5.84 -55.01 -19.76
N ILE A 392 6.62 -55.40 -18.75
CA ILE A 392 6.46 -55.02 -17.33
C ILE A 392 6.79 -53.53 -17.04
N ARG A 393 7.18 -52.74 -18.06
CA ARG A 393 7.59 -51.34 -17.86
C ARG A 393 6.55 -50.38 -18.41
N THR A 394 5.84 -49.71 -17.50
CA THR A 394 5.01 -48.55 -17.82
C THR A 394 5.83 -47.47 -18.51
N THR A 395 5.29 -46.85 -19.56
CA THR A 395 5.99 -45.76 -20.27
C THR A 395 6.21 -44.59 -19.32
N GLN A 396 7.48 -44.27 -19.03
CA GLN A 396 7.81 -43.22 -18.06
C GLN A 396 7.43 -41.82 -18.59
N VAL A 397 6.85 -41.01 -17.71
CA VAL A 397 6.52 -39.60 -18.01
C VAL A 397 7.82 -38.79 -18.10
N ASN A 398 8.07 -38.18 -19.27
CA ASN A 398 9.21 -37.30 -19.47
C ASN A 398 9.01 -35.96 -18.73
N LYS A 399 9.79 -35.72 -17.66
CA LYS A 399 9.78 -34.44 -16.93
C LYS A 399 10.31 -33.26 -17.75
N SER A 400 11.03 -33.52 -18.85
CA SER A 400 11.58 -32.50 -19.74
C SER A 400 10.51 -31.74 -20.54
N THR A 401 9.35 -32.38 -20.79
CA THR A 401 8.20 -31.78 -21.50
C THR A 401 7.20 -31.10 -20.56
N ALA A 402 7.50 -31.03 -19.25
CA ALA A 402 6.69 -30.26 -18.32
C ALA A 402 6.66 -28.78 -18.76
N ALA A 403 5.46 -28.20 -18.81
CA ALA A 403 5.28 -26.81 -19.19
C ALA A 403 6.04 -25.91 -18.22
N LYS A 404 6.90 -25.04 -18.76
CA LYS A 404 7.64 -24.05 -17.99
C LYS A 404 7.09 -22.68 -18.31
N LEU A 405 7.02 -21.82 -17.30
CA LEU A 405 6.69 -20.41 -17.51
C LEU A 405 7.75 -19.76 -18.41
N SER A 406 7.29 -18.90 -19.33
CA SER A 406 8.19 -18.08 -20.13
C SER A 406 9.05 -17.19 -19.23
N LYS A 407 10.18 -16.71 -19.72
CA LYS A 407 11.03 -15.79 -18.94
C LYS A 407 10.25 -14.56 -18.46
N ASN A 408 9.30 -14.08 -19.27
CA ASN A 408 8.46 -12.92 -18.94
C ASN A 408 7.35 -13.26 -17.95
N ASN A 409 6.85 -14.50 -17.97
CA ASN A 409 5.77 -14.94 -17.07
C ASN A 409 6.31 -15.64 -15.81
N LYS A 410 7.64 -15.82 -15.70
CA LYS A 410 8.27 -16.44 -14.54
C LYS A 410 8.01 -15.65 -13.25
N GLY A 411 7.82 -14.33 -13.37
CA GLY A 411 7.46 -13.43 -12.28
C GLY A 411 6.04 -13.63 -11.73
N TRP A 412 5.09 -14.11 -12.54
CA TRP A 412 3.68 -14.26 -12.13
C TRP A 412 3.50 -15.25 -10.96
N ASN A 413 4.40 -16.23 -10.85
CA ASN A 413 4.44 -17.18 -9.73
C ASN A 413 5.67 -17.00 -8.82
N ALA A 414 6.66 -16.20 -9.25
CA ALA A 414 7.85 -15.91 -8.44
C ALA A 414 7.64 -14.76 -7.46
N THR A 415 6.63 -13.90 -7.63
CA THR A 415 6.26 -12.93 -6.60
C THR A 415 5.64 -13.58 -5.35
N ALA A 416 5.18 -14.84 -5.43
CA ALA A 416 4.72 -15.59 -4.27
C ALA A 416 5.82 -16.40 -3.54
N SER A 417 7.01 -16.56 -4.12
CA SER A 417 8.07 -17.42 -3.51
C SER A 417 9.53 -16.99 -3.76
N GLY A 418 9.80 -16.03 -4.63
CA GLY A 418 11.14 -15.60 -5.04
C GLY A 418 11.61 -14.25 -4.48
N ASN A 419 10.74 -13.56 -3.74
CA ASN A 419 11.03 -12.30 -3.04
C ASN A 419 10.87 -12.44 -1.52
N ARG A 420 11.22 -13.60 -0.95
CA ARG A 420 11.28 -13.76 0.52
C ARG A 420 12.54 -13.17 1.16
N ASN A 421 13.50 -12.66 0.39
CA ASN A 421 14.72 -12.04 0.93
C ASN A 421 14.84 -10.53 0.66
N ALA A 422 13.76 -9.89 0.22
CA ALA A 422 13.64 -8.44 0.25
C ALA A 422 12.15 -8.11 0.29
N SER A 423 11.70 -7.48 1.38
CA SER A 423 10.38 -6.86 1.56
C SER A 423 9.14 -7.75 1.78
N LEU A 424 9.28 -8.98 2.30
CA LEU A 424 8.13 -9.72 2.88
C LEU A 424 8.39 -10.37 4.26
N ASP A 425 9.54 -10.10 4.89
CA ASP A 425 9.75 -10.32 6.34
C ASP A 425 9.49 -9.04 7.16
N ASP A 426 9.13 -7.94 6.51
CA ASP A 426 8.96 -6.63 7.15
C ASP A 426 7.56 -6.42 7.76
N PHE A 427 6.67 -7.41 7.62
CA PHE A 427 5.30 -7.37 8.17
C PHE A 427 4.93 -8.64 8.95
N THR A 428 5.91 -9.45 9.36
CA THR A 428 5.72 -10.58 10.26
C THR A 428 6.37 -10.28 11.61
N PRO A 429 5.64 -10.29 12.74
CA PRO A 429 6.22 -10.04 14.05
C PRO A 429 7.02 -11.29 14.47
N GLY A 430 8.30 -11.32 14.14
CA GLY A 430 9.17 -12.44 14.50
C GLY A 430 10.56 -12.35 13.90
N ALA A 431 11.53 -12.01 14.74
CA ALA A 431 12.96 -12.26 14.55
C ALA A 431 13.68 -11.49 13.43
N SER A 432 13.70 -10.16 13.51
CA SER A 432 14.89 -9.32 13.26
C SER A 432 14.59 -7.88 13.63
N GLY A 433 15.22 -7.38 14.69
CA GLY A 433 14.90 -6.09 15.29
C GLY A 433 15.37 -4.89 14.49
N ILE A 434 14.43 -4.13 13.93
CA ILE A 434 14.50 -2.66 13.76
C ILE A 434 13.14 -2.03 14.14
N ALA A 435 12.47 -2.59 15.15
CA ALA A 435 11.26 -2.01 15.76
C ALA A 435 11.52 -1.82 17.25
N SER A 436 12.44 -0.92 17.61
CA SER A 436 12.61 -0.46 19.00
C SER A 436 13.52 0.76 19.20
N VAL A 437 14.13 1.34 18.16
CA VAL A 437 14.97 2.56 18.35
C VAL A 437 14.13 3.83 18.58
N LEU A 438 12.84 3.83 18.24
CA LEU A 438 11.92 4.93 18.59
C LEU A 438 11.15 4.73 19.90
N GLN A 439 11.24 3.55 20.54
CA GLN A 439 10.68 3.32 21.88
C GLN A 439 11.71 3.43 23.02
N ALA A 440 13.00 3.58 22.70
CA ALA A 440 14.07 3.64 23.72
C ALA A 440 14.37 5.07 24.22
N ARG A 441 13.66 6.10 23.75
CA ARG A 441 13.74 7.46 24.30
C ARG A 441 12.42 7.76 25.00
N GLY A 442 12.38 7.44 26.29
CA GLY A 442 11.18 7.51 27.13
C GLY A 442 10.64 8.93 27.32
N LEU A 443 9.84 9.38 26.36
CA LEU A 443 8.74 10.31 26.62
C LEU A 443 7.47 9.45 26.70
N ARG A 444 6.98 9.27 27.91
CA ARG A 444 5.64 8.77 28.16
C ARG A 444 4.71 9.94 27.91
N ASP A 445 4.00 9.91 26.79
CA ASP A 445 2.80 10.72 26.61
C ASP A 445 1.60 9.81 26.87
N SER A 446 0.92 10.09 27.98
CA SER A 446 -0.37 9.54 28.36
C SER A 446 -1.43 10.44 27.72
N GLY A 447 -1.92 10.04 26.56
CA GLY A 447 -2.95 10.75 25.83
C GLY A 447 -3.54 9.85 24.76
N PHE A 448 -4.86 9.79 24.71
CA PHE A 448 -5.66 8.89 23.89
C PHE A 448 -5.35 9.01 22.38
N GLY A 449 -4.85 7.92 21.78
CA GLY A 449 -5.10 7.55 20.38
C GLY A 449 -4.45 8.38 19.26
N THR A 450 -3.16 8.16 18.97
CA THR A 450 -2.61 8.41 17.62
C THR A 450 -1.92 7.17 17.07
N GLN A 451 -2.56 6.51 16.11
CA GLN A 451 -1.99 5.45 15.29
C GLN A 451 -1.17 6.09 14.16
N PRO A 452 0.08 5.65 13.88
CA PRO A 452 0.84 6.20 12.77
C PRO A 452 0.20 5.78 11.44
N ASP A 453 0.16 6.72 10.50
CA ASP A 453 -0.40 6.60 9.15
C ASP A 453 0.22 5.42 8.36
N ALA A 454 -0.42 4.27 8.51
CA ALA A 454 -0.37 3.14 7.60
C ALA A 454 -1.71 2.41 7.70
N ALA A 455 -2.62 2.70 6.77
CA ALA A 455 -3.85 1.94 6.46
C ALA A 455 -4.37 1.06 7.62
N GLY A 456 -5.12 1.66 8.54
CA GLY A 456 -5.78 1.02 9.68
C GLY A 456 -6.94 0.09 9.32
N THR A 457 -6.78 -0.78 8.31
CA THR A 457 -7.58 -1.99 8.15
C THR A 457 -6.68 -3.20 8.36
N ALA A 458 -6.15 -3.32 9.56
CA ALA A 458 -5.51 -4.54 10.06
C ALA A 458 -6.39 -5.16 11.16
N SER A 459 -7.66 -5.42 10.84
CA SER A 459 -8.33 -6.60 11.39
C SER A 459 -8.10 -7.74 10.41
N SER A 460 -7.38 -8.75 10.88
CA SER A 460 -6.90 -9.89 10.10
C SER A 460 -8.04 -10.72 9.50
N VAL A 461 -8.30 -10.57 8.20
CA VAL A 461 -8.90 -11.62 7.37
C VAL A 461 -8.13 -11.69 6.06
N THR A 462 -7.22 -12.65 5.98
CA THR A 462 -6.46 -12.96 4.77
C THR A 462 -7.34 -13.76 3.80
N PHE A 463 -7.74 -13.13 2.69
CA PHE A 463 -8.35 -13.83 1.56
C PHE A 463 -7.26 -14.47 0.70
N ALA A 464 -7.10 -15.80 0.82
CA ALA A 464 -6.31 -16.59 -0.11
C ALA A 464 -7.11 -16.78 -1.43
N PRO A 465 -6.51 -16.56 -2.62
CA PRO A 465 -7.20 -16.75 -3.88
C PRO A 465 -7.15 -18.22 -4.30
N ALA A 466 -7.84 -19.10 -3.57
CA ALA A 466 -8.16 -20.46 -4.00
C ALA A 466 -9.14 -21.14 -3.03
N GLN A 467 -10.36 -20.63 -2.94
CA GLN A 467 -11.60 -21.39 -2.76
C GLN A 467 -12.75 -20.38 -2.62
N GLY A 468 -13.70 -20.45 -3.55
CA GLY A 468 -14.94 -19.67 -3.44
C GLY A 468 -15.67 -20.00 -2.14
N LEU A 469 -16.58 -19.11 -1.74
CA LEU A 469 -17.53 -19.31 -0.65
C LEU A 469 -18.24 -20.67 -0.80
N SER A 470 -17.67 -21.71 -0.19
CA SER A 470 -18.35 -22.96 0.06
C SER A 470 -18.88 -22.89 1.48
N LEU A 471 -20.20 -22.97 1.64
CA LEU A 471 -20.85 -23.18 2.92
C LEU A 471 -20.28 -24.49 3.51
N VAL A 472 -19.42 -24.38 4.53
CA VAL A 472 -18.80 -25.53 5.19
C VAL A 472 -19.73 -25.98 6.31
N ASP A 473 -20.39 -27.13 6.13
CA ASP A 473 -21.13 -27.78 7.20
C ASP A 473 -20.13 -28.40 8.21
N PRO A 474 -20.10 -27.95 9.48
CA PRO A 474 -19.12 -28.41 10.47
C PRO A 474 -19.26 -29.91 10.80
N LYS A 475 -20.43 -30.50 10.56
CA LYS A 475 -20.69 -31.94 10.74
C LYS A 475 -19.95 -32.80 9.71
N ALA A 476 -19.82 -32.35 8.46
CA ALA A 476 -19.16 -33.10 7.40
C ALA A 476 -17.64 -33.19 7.62
N GLN A 477 -17.02 -32.15 8.19
CA GLN A 477 -15.61 -32.18 8.55
C GLN A 477 -15.32 -33.13 9.73
N ALA A 478 -16.21 -33.18 10.73
CA ALA A 478 -16.08 -34.10 11.85
C ALA A 478 -16.15 -35.57 11.40
N GLU A 479 -17.02 -35.89 10.44
CA GLU A 479 -17.09 -37.24 9.87
C GLU A 479 -15.85 -37.60 9.04
N LEU A 480 -15.32 -36.67 8.24
CA LEU A 480 -14.10 -36.89 7.46
C LEU A 480 -12.88 -37.09 8.37
N LYS A 481 -12.80 -36.34 9.47
CA LYS A 481 -11.74 -36.50 10.47
C LYS A 481 -11.84 -37.86 11.17
N ARG A 482 -13.06 -38.26 11.57
CA ARG A 482 -13.33 -39.58 12.16
C ARG A 482 -13.01 -40.74 11.20
N LYS A 483 -13.29 -40.57 9.90
CA LYS A 483 -12.92 -41.55 8.87
C LYS A 483 -11.41 -41.68 8.73
N ARG A 484 -10.68 -40.55 8.73
CA ARG A 484 -9.21 -40.55 8.64
C ARG A 484 -8.56 -41.18 9.87
N GLU A 485 -9.06 -40.87 11.08
CA GLU A 485 -8.60 -41.49 12.32
C GLU A 485 -8.93 -43.00 12.37
N ALA A 486 -10.06 -43.44 11.81
CA ALA A 486 -10.39 -44.86 11.69
C ALA A 486 -9.51 -45.60 10.67
N GLU A 487 -9.13 -44.95 9.57
CA GLU A 487 -8.19 -45.49 8.58
C GLU A 487 -6.76 -45.59 9.15
N GLU A 488 -6.31 -44.59 9.90
CA GLU A 488 -5.00 -44.57 10.57
C GLU A 488 -4.91 -45.68 11.64
N ASN A 489 -5.97 -45.85 12.45
CA ASN A 489 -6.05 -46.93 13.44
C ASN A 489 -6.11 -48.33 12.82
N ARG A 490 -6.67 -48.48 11.60
CA ARG A 490 -6.59 -49.75 10.85
C ARG A 490 -5.19 -50.03 10.33
N TYR A 491 -4.44 -49.00 9.97
CA TYR A 491 -3.12 -49.15 9.36
C TYR A 491 -2.02 -49.47 10.38
N PHE A 492 -2.17 -49.05 11.65
CA PHE A 492 -1.16 -49.27 12.69
C PHE A 492 -1.40 -50.44 13.63
N ASN A 493 -2.63 -50.99 13.72
CA ASN A 493 -2.93 -52.10 14.63
C ASN A 493 -2.85 -53.51 14.02
N ASP A 494 -2.80 -53.65 12.68
CA ASP A 494 -2.80 -54.97 12.01
C ASP A 494 -1.47 -55.31 11.28
N GLY A 495 -0.41 -54.55 11.53
CA GLY A 495 0.91 -54.75 10.93
C GLY A 495 1.85 -55.58 11.81
N VAL A 496 1.80 -56.90 11.65
CA VAL A 496 2.70 -57.91 12.22
C VAL A 496 4.18 -57.52 12.03
N PHE A 497 4.85 -57.08 13.09
CA PHE A 497 6.31 -57.03 13.16
C PHE A 497 6.80 -57.91 14.32
N THR A 498 7.58 -58.92 13.96
CA THR A 498 8.09 -60.01 14.79
C THR A 498 8.95 -59.49 15.96
N GLN A 499 8.52 -59.74 17.19
CA GLN A 499 9.36 -59.65 18.39
C GLN A 499 10.19 -60.93 18.52
N ALA A 500 11.52 -60.81 18.58
CA ALA A 500 12.42 -61.89 18.99
C ALA A 500 12.64 -61.81 20.52
N PRO A 501 12.75 -62.95 21.22
CA PRO A 501 12.75 -62.99 22.69
C PRO A 501 14.11 -62.61 23.29
N SER A 502 14.05 -61.97 24.45
CA SER A 502 15.19 -61.59 25.29
C SER A 502 15.47 -62.70 26.32
N GLU A 503 16.58 -63.42 26.17
CA GLU A 503 17.20 -64.22 27.24
C GLU A 503 18.67 -63.82 27.42
N GLY A 504 19.11 -63.74 28.68
CA GLY A 504 20.37 -63.17 29.08
C GLY A 504 21.57 -64.11 29.07
N SER A 505 22.74 -63.46 29.03
CA SER A 505 24.07 -63.91 29.48
C SER A 505 24.83 -64.94 28.63
N SER A 506 25.85 -64.46 27.91
CA SER A 506 27.29 -64.78 28.06
C SER A 506 28.04 -64.79 26.73
N GLY A 507 29.28 -64.30 26.71
CA GLY A 507 30.26 -64.63 25.67
C GLY A 507 30.71 -63.49 24.76
N ALA A 508 31.94 -63.04 25.02
CA ALA A 508 32.90 -62.35 24.16
C ALA A 508 32.63 -62.27 22.64
N GLY A 509 32.83 -61.06 22.08
CA GLY A 509 33.10 -60.89 20.64
C GLY A 509 32.38 -59.70 20.00
N GLY A 510 32.88 -58.47 20.21
CA GLY A 510 32.37 -57.29 19.53
C GLY A 510 32.60 -57.36 18.01
N PHE A 511 31.50 -57.40 17.24
CA PHE A 511 31.52 -57.25 15.79
C PHE A 511 31.66 -55.75 15.43
N LYS A 512 32.81 -55.38 14.87
CA LYS A 512 33.13 -54.01 14.40
C LYS A 512 32.39 -53.70 13.10
N VAL A 513 31.57 -52.65 13.10
CA VAL A 513 30.94 -52.11 11.89
C VAL A 513 31.98 -51.35 11.04
N PRO A 514 32.09 -51.58 9.72
CA PRO A 514 33.03 -50.85 8.85
C PRO A 514 32.63 -49.38 8.66
N ALA A 515 33.61 -48.47 8.69
CA ALA A 515 33.40 -47.05 8.43
C ALA A 515 33.10 -46.75 6.94
N LEU A 516 32.16 -45.84 6.70
CA LEU A 516 31.78 -45.34 5.38
C LEU A 516 32.90 -44.51 4.73
N PRO A 517 33.06 -44.52 3.39
CA PRO A 517 34.17 -43.86 2.72
C PRO A 517 34.04 -42.33 2.72
N ASN A 518 35.15 -41.64 3.03
CA ASN A 518 35.24 -40.18 3.00
C ASN A 518 35.03 -39.61 1.58
N LYS A 519 34.21 -38.55 1.49
CA LYS A 519 34.08 -37.68 0.31
C LYS A 519 35.47 -37.18 -0.12
N ARG A 520 35.81 -37.38 -1.39
CA ARG A 520 37.05 -36.86 -1.99
C ARG A 520 37.05 -35.33 -1.97
N ALA A 521 38.12 -34.76 -1.43
CA ALA A 521 38.44 -33.34 -1.53
C ALA A 521 38.86 -33.01 -2.98
N ASN A 522 38.38 -31.87 -3.48
CA ASN A 522 38.81 -31.27 -4.74
C ASN A 522 40.25 -30.77 -4.57
N THR A 523 41.23 -31.52 -5.09
CA THR A 523 42.61 -31.05 -5.26
C THR A 523 42.68 -30.21 -6.52
N GLY A 524 42.72 -28.88 -6.35
CA GLY A 524 43.04 -27.95 -7.42
C GLY A 524 44.52 -28.04 -7.80
N GLU A 525 44.81 -28.75 -8.89
CA GLU A 525 46.07 -28.66 -9.62
C GLU A 525 45.76 -28.31 -11.07
N GLY A 526 46.13 -27.08 -11.47
CA GLY A 526 45.89 -26.57 -12.81
C GLY A 526 46.14 -25.07 -12.94
N ALA A 527 47.16 -24.55 -12.26
CA ALA A 527 47.64 -23.19 -12.52
C ALA A 527 48.31 -23.15 -13.91
N LYS A 528 47.63 -22.55 -14.89
CA LYS A 528 48.27 -22.07 -16.12
C LYS A 528 48.55 -20.57 -15.96
N GLN A 529 49.82 -20.19 -16.09
CA GLN A 529 50.29 -18.81 -16.12
C GLN A 529 49.70 -18.04 -17.33
N PRO A 530 49.54 -16.70 -17.23
CA PRO A 530 49.15 -15.87 -18.35
C PRO A 530 50.34 -15.59 -19.30
N PRO A 531 50.14 -15.55 -20.62
CA PRO A 531 51.19 -15.14 -21.56
C PRO A 531 51.43 -13.62 -21.48
N GLN A 532 52.69 -13.24 -21.73
CA GLN A 532 53.16 -11.87 -21.93
C GLN A 532 52.52 -11.20 -23.14
#